data_AF-A0A7V1PRD4-F1
#
_entry.id   AF-A0A7V1PRD4-F1
#
_cell.length_a   1.000
_cell.length_b   1.000
_cell.length_c   1.000
_cell.angle_alpha   90.00
_cell.angle_beta   90.00
_cell.angle_gamma   90.00
#
_symmetry.space_group_name_H-M   'P 1'
#
loop_
_entity.id
_entity.type
_entity.pdbx_description
1 polymer ?
#
loop_
_entity_poly.entity_id
_entity_poly.type
_entity_poly.pdbx_seq_one_letter_code
_entity_poly.pdbx_strand_id
1 'polypeptide(L)'
;MKLIKLILIVVTFFASQIYTQNNWTDNNTHDPGIKTTINSITFFNADTGIVVGVGGTIFRTVNGGKDWTLIEGNTGSTNTAYSPNE
;
A
#
# COMPACT_ATOMS: atom_id res chain seq x y z
N MET A 1 -4.10 -52.14 -2.04
CA MET A 1 -3.88 -51.15 -3.13
C MET A 1 -4.89 -50.00 -3.14
N LYS A 2 -6.21 -50.22 -3.06
CA LYS A 2 -7.24 -49.15 -3.05
C LYS A 2 -7.17 -48.24 -1.81
N LEU A 3 -6.92 -48.80 -0.63
CA LEU A 3 -6.85 -48.05 0.65
C LEU A 3 -5.63 -47.11 0.73
N ILE A 4 -4.46 -47.56 0.24
CA ILE A 4 -3.21 -46.77 0.24
C ILE A 4 -3.34 -45.58 -0.72
N LYS A 5 -3.95 -45.76 -1.90
CA LYS A 5 -4.22 -44.64 -2.84
C LYS A 5 -5.16 -43.60 -2.22
N LEU A 6 -6.16 -44.01 -1.45
CA LEU A 6 -7.09 -43.10 -0.77
C LEU A 6 -6.37 -42.27 0.30
N ILE A 7 -5.50 -42.88 1.10
CA ILE A 7 -4.70 -42.18 2.10
C ILE A 7 -3.76 -41.16 1.43
N LEU A 8 -3.10 -41.54 0.32
CA LEU A 8 -2.22 -40.63 -0.42
C LEU A 8 -2.98 -39.43 -1.02
N ILE A 9 -4.21 -39.63 -1.50
CA ILE A 9 -5.08 -38.55 -2.02
C ILE A 9 -5.52 -37.60 -0.89
N VAL A 10 -5.87 -38.13 0.28
CA VAL A 10 -6.25 -37.29 1.43
C VAL A 10 -5.05 -36.49 1.94
N VAL A 11 -3.88 -37.10 2.06
CA VAL A 11 -2.64 -36.42 2.51
C VAL A 11 -2.24 -35.30 1.54
N THR A 12 -2.34 -35.52 0.23
CA THR A 12 -2.03 -34.49 -0.77
C THR A 12 -3.05 -33.35 -0.77
N PHE A 13 -4.33 -33.63 -0.49
CA PHE A 13 -5.37 -32.60 -0.37
C PHE A 13 -5.15 -31.69 0.85
N PHE A 14 -4.78 -32.25 2.01
CA PHE A 14 -4.52 -31.46 3.22
C PHE A 14 -3.19 -30.68 3.19
N ALA A 15 -2.18 -31.15 2.45
CA ALA A 15 -0.91 -30.44 2.31
C ALA A 15 -1.03 -29.14 1.48
N SER A 16 -2.05 -29.02 0.63
CA SER A 16 -2.28 -27.84 -0.21
C SER A 16 -2.82 -26.62 0.54
N GLN A 17 -3.33 -26.81 1.77
CA GLN A 17 -3.95 -25.73 2.57
C GLN A 17 -2.95 -24.95 3.43
N ILE A 18 -1.64 -25.22 3.33
CA ILE A 18 -0.60 -24.46 4.02
C ILE A 18 -0.23 -23.25 3.16
N TYR A 19 -1.13 -22.29 3.03
CA TYR A 19 -0.71 -20.93 2.72
C TYR A 19 -0.18 -20.34 4.03
N THR A 20 1.06 -19.88 4.01
CA THR A 20 1.61 -19.13 5.15
C THR A 20 0.71 -17.89 5.36
N GLN A 21 0.39 -17.53 6.60
CA GLN A 21 -0.30 -16.26 6.89
C GLN A 21 0.64 -15.05 6.77
N ASN A 22 1.70 -15.14 5.97
CA ASN A 22 2.68 -14.08 5.82
C ASN A 22 2.71 -13.61 4.36
N ASN A 23 1.58 -13.05 3.92
CA ASN A 23 1.46 -12.28 2.68
C ASN A 23 2.05 -10.87 2.84
N TRP A 24 3.25 -10.74 3.43
CA TRP A 24 4.08 -9.53 3.26
C TRP A 24 4.78 -9.59 1.90
N THR A 25 4.04 -9.92 0.85
CA THR A 25 4.46 -9.65 -0.52
C THR A 25 4.01 -8.24 -0.81
N ASP A 26 4.95 -7.30 -0.97
CA ASP A 26 4.68 -5.91 -1.31
C ASP A 26 4.05 -5.82 -2.71
N ASN A 27 2.76 -6.17 -2.83
CA ASN A 27 1.97 -6.08 -4.05
C ASN A 27 1.34 -4.69 -4.23
N ASN A 28 1.61 -3.75 -3.32
CA ASN A 28 1.07 -2.40 -3.30
C ASN A 28 2.19 -1.37 -3.17
N THR A 29 3.17 -1.37 -4.08
CA THR A 29 4.03 -0.19 -4.26
C THR A 29 3.23 0.91 -4.96
N HIS A 30 2.11 1.33 -4.37
CA HIS A 30 1.50 2.60 -4.69
C HIS A 30 2.42 3.65 -4.06
N ASP A 31 3.19 4.36 -4.88
CA ASP A 31 3.92 5.55 -4.45
C ASP A 31 2.89 6.68 -4.24
N PRO A 32 2.65 7.13 -2.99
CA PRO A 32 1.70 8.20 -2.71
C PRO A 32 2.15 9.57 -3.27
N GLY A 33 3.31 9.66 -3.92
CA GLY A 33 3.86 10.89 -4.47
C GLY A 33 4.43 11.83 -3.40
N ILE A 34 4.45 11.41 -2.13
CA ILE A 34 4.98 12.18 -1.01
C ILE A 34 6.51 12.02 -0.98
N LYS A 35 7.21 12.92 -1.66
CA LYS A 35 8.68 12.95 -1.70
C LYS A 35 9.28 13.80 -0.56
N THR A 36 8.83 13.57 0.67
CA THR A 36 9.36 14.24 1.85
C THR A 36 9.29 13.34 3.06
N THR A 37 10.14 13.58 4.06
CA THR A 37 10.05 12.90 5.35
C THR A 37 8.75 13.31 6.03
N ILE A 38 7.92 12.31 6.33
CA ILE A 38 6.65 12.49 7.03
C ILE A 38 6.92 12.54 8.54
N ASN A 39 6.39 13.57 9.19
CA ASN A 39 6.48 13.73 10.64
C ASN A 39 5.24 13.15 11.34
N SER A 40 4.06 13.27 10.74
CA SER A 40 2.82 12.76 11.32
C SER A 40 1.73 12.55 10.27
N ILE A 41 0.80 11.67 10.59
CA ILE A 41 -0.39 11.33 9.81
C ILE A 41 -1.61 11.23 10.73
N THR A 42 -2.75 11.75 10.28
CA THR A 42 -4.02 11.62 10.99
C THR A 42 -5.17 11.42 10.01
N PHE A 43 -6.16 10.63 10.41
CA PHE A 43 -7.39 10.40 9.64
C PHE A 43 -8.59 10.92 10.41
N PHE A 44 -9.43 11.70 9.73
CA PHE A 44 -10.71 12.19 10.27
C PHE A 44 -11.82 11.16 10.10
N ASN A 45 -11.73 10.33 9.06
CA ASN A 45 -12.59 9.19 8.76
C ASN A 45 -11.84 8.19 7.86
N ALA A 46 -12.51 7.13 7.41
CA ALA A 46 -11.88 6.07 6.60
C ALA A 46 -11.27 6.58 5.28
N ASP A 47 -11.80 7.68 4.73
CA ASP A 47 -11.41 8.19 3.42
C ASP A 47 -10.52 9.43 3.52
N THR A 48 -10.72 10.27 4.54
CA THR A 48 -10.10 11.59 4.64
C THR A 48 -9.03 11.64 5.71
N GLY A 49 -7.83 12.04 5.31
CA GLY A 49 -6.68 12.19 6.22
C GLY A 49 -5.72 13.28 5.77
N ILE A 50 -4.85 13.69 6.69
CA ILE A 50 -3.78 14.66 6.47
C ILE A 50 -2.44 14.06 6.89
N VAL A 51 -1.41 14.37 6.11
CA VAL A 51 -0.01 14.09 6.39
C VAL A 51 0.73 15.42 6.49
N VAL A 52 1.60 15.54 7.49
CA VAL A 52 2.53 16.66 7.62
C VAL A 52 3.97 16.15 7.55
N GLY A 53 4.82 16.87 6.85
CA GLY A 53 6.21 16.52 6.61
C GLY A 53 7.18 17.67 6.84
N VAL A 54 8.45 17.42 6.57
CA VAL A 54 9.53 18.40 6.70
C VAL A 54 9.24 19.64 5.84
N GLY A 55 9.68 20.81 6.30
CA GLY A 55 9.54 22.07 5.57
C GLY A 55 8.12 22.64 5.54
N GLY A 56 7.26 22.23 6.47
CA GLY A 56 5.85 22.65 6.53
C GLY A 56 5.00 22.02 5.43
N THR A 57 5.40 20.86 4.92
CA THR A 57 4.66 20.20 3.84
C THR A 57 3.41 19.54 4.39
N ILE A 58 2.25 19.78 3.78
CA ILE A 58 0.95 19.27 4.17
C ILE A 58 0.29 18.61 2.95
N PHE A 59 -0.06 17.33 3.07
CA PHE A 59 -0.84 16.60 2.07
C PHE A 59 -2.18 16.18 2.63
N ARG A 60 -3.19 16.05 1.77
CA ARG A 60 -4.51 15.51 2.10
C ARG A 60 -4.91 14.38 1.17
N THR A 61 -5.55 13.36 1.73
CA THR A 61 -6.23 12.30 0.98
C THR A 61 -7.74 12.39 1.22
N VAL A 62 -8.52 11.91 0.24
CA VAL A 62 -9.99 11.73 0.31
C VAL A 62 -10.41 10.34 -0.15
N ASN A 63 -9.47 9.41 -0.26
CA ASN A 63 -9.68 8.05 -0.74
C ASN A 63 -8.90 7.00 0.07
N GLY A 64 -8.69 7.26 1.37
CA GLY A 64 -8.10 6.32 2.31
C GLY A 64 -6.58 6.20 2.18
N GLY A 65 -5.91 7.25 1.69
CA GLY A 65 -4.46 7.28 1.49
C GLY A 65 -4.00 6.63 0.19
N LYS A 66 -4.92 6.32 -0.73
CA LYS A 66 -4.59 5.85 -2.07
C LYS A 66 -4.06 6.95 -2.98
N ASP A 67 -4.36 8.21 -2.72
CA ASP A 67 -3.74 9.36 -3.40
C ASP A 67 -3.64 10.52 -2.41
N TRP A 68 -2.59 11.33 -2.56
CA TRP A 68 -2.31 12.48 -1.70
C TRP A 68 -2.13 13.75 -2.53
N THR A 69 -2.91 14.77 -2.20
CA THR A 69 -2.83 16.10 -2.81
C THR A 69 -2.06 17.04 -1.90
N LEU A 70 -1.03 17.72 -2.43
CA LEU A 70 -0.31 18.76 -1.71
C LEU A 70 -1.24 19.97 -1.47
N ILE A 71 -1.38 20.37 -0.21
CA ILE A 71 -2.12 21.58 0.19
C ILE A 71 -1.16 22.75 0.41
N GLU A 72 0.00 22.50 1.03
CA GLU A 72 0.96 23.53 1.40
C GLU A 72 2.35 22.91 1.53
N GLY A 73 3.44 23.64 1.20
CA GLY A 73 4.80 23.17 1.43
C GLY A 73 5.81 23.56 0.37
N ASN A 74 7.10 23.50 0.73
CA ASN A 74 8.20 23.74 -0.18
C ASN A 74 8.53 22.43 -0.93
N THR A 75 8.03 22.28 -2.16
CA THR A 75 8.47 21.22 -3.06
C THR A 75 9.90 21.53 -3.50
N GLY A 76 10.90 21.14 -2.70
CA GLY A 76 12.27 21.06 -3.18
C GLY A 76 12.27 20.17 -4.42
N SER A 77 12.42 20.78 -5.59
CA SER A 77 12.37 20.17 -6.92
C SER A 77 12.92 18.74 -6.91
N THR A 78 12.14 17.75 -7.35
CA THR A 78 12.37 17.09 -8.64
C THR A 78 11.07 16.53 -9.20
N ASN A 79 10.64 17.18 -10.28
CA ASN A 79 10.05 16.59 -11.47
C ASN A 79 10.19 15.04 -11.52
N THR A 80 9.10 14.31 -11.28
CA THR A 80 8.82 13.09 -12.03
C THR A 80 7.40 13.20 -12.54
N ALA A 81 7.31 13.78 -13.74
CA ALA A 81 6.24 13.72 -14.72
C ALA A 81 4.91 13.11 -14.26
N TYR A 82 3.96 13.97 -13.88
CA TYR A 82 2.64 13.82 -14.47
C TYR A 82 2.69 14.56 -15.80
N SER A 83 2.78 13.82 -16.90
CA SER A 83 2.48 14.36 -18.22
C SER A 83 0.99 14.11 -18.46
N PRO A 84 0.09 15.09 -18.25
CA PRO A 84 -1.17 15.00 -18.95
C PRO A 84 -0.84 15.19 -20.44
N ASN A 85 -1.41 14.32 -21.27
CA ASN A 85 -1.55 14.46 -22.72
C ASN A 85 -0.27 14.45 -23.61
N GLU A 86 0.25 13.24 -23.88
CA GLU A 86 0.42 12.67 -25.24
C GLU A 86 0.02 11.18 -25.23
#